data_AF-A0A397VP33-F1
#
_entry.id   AF-A0A397VP33-F1
#
_cell.length_a   1.000
_cell.length_b   1.000
_cell.length_c   1.000
_cell.angle_alpha   90.00
_cell.angle_beta   90.00
_cell.angle_gamma   90.00
#
_symmetry.space_group_name_H-M   'P 1'
#
loop_
_entity.id
_entity.type
_entity.pdbx_description
1 polymer ?
#
loop_
_entity_poly.entity_id
_entity_poly.type
_entity_poly.pdbx_seq_one_letter_code
_entity_poly.pdbx_strand_id
1 'polypeptide(L)'
;MVGINTRRTDCSDAEWIEYCNMSQIRNNETPSEWMKRIWERLIYFRENNLFPSESNKYLEARKIIRLPNSGSYASEIGIAICFSCDQLVYTGQRKKNIGNYNHIGIERHWKFSCTGNKYCSVSYDEYLLKVKKKSILGYNYDNEYTLHRYELWMQNAIKKTKRARKIGKKIRACIIIQCKFIEYYYHPDGLRALELAQHYKLLWVIREEMHQINNV
;
A
#
# COMPACT_ATOMS: atom_id res chain seq x y z
N MET A 1 -39.81 19.28 11.34
CA MET A 1 -39.31 19.09 9.96
C MET A 1 -37.91 18.50 10.04
N VAL A 2 -37.78 17.21 9.75
CA VAL A 2 -36.48 16.51 9.76
C VAL A 2 -35.76 16.89 8.47
N GLY A 3 -34.69 17.66 8.58
CA GLY A 3 -33.88 18.07 7.43
C GLY A 3 -33.33 16.83 6.73
N ILE A 4 -33.58 16.71 5.44
CA ILE A 4 -33.04 15.64 4.59
C ILE A 4 -31.52 15.79 4.62
N ASN A 5 -30.83 14.84 5.26
CA ASN A 5 -29.37 14.81 5.33
C ASN A 5 -28.82 14.43 3.94
N THR A 6 -28.58 15.44 3.10
CA THR A 6 -28.14 15.29 1.71
C THR A 6 -26.74 14.67 1.58
N ARG A 7 -25.97 14.57 2.67
CA ARG A 7 -24.56 14.14 2.66
C ARG A 7 -24.36 12.66 2.94
N ARG A 8 -25.40 11.90 3.32
CA ARG A 8 -25.31 10.48 3.74
C ARG A 8 -24.19 10.25 4.79
N THR A 9 -24.04 11.17 5.74
CA THR A 9 -23.06 11.11 6.84
C THR A 9 -23.66 11.60 8.14
N ASP A 10 -23.19 11.08 9.27
CA ASP A 10 -23.53 11.60 10.60
C ASP A 10 -22.70 12.85 10.98
N CYS A 11 -21.87 13.36 10.07
CA CYS A 11 -21.12 14.60 10.27
C CYS A 11 -22.01 15.80 10.55
N SER A 12 -21.62 16.58 11.54
CA SER A 12 -22.02 17.98 11.67
C SER A 12 -21.49 18.82 10.50
N ASP A 13 -22.07 20.02 10.29
CA ASP A 13 -21.57 20.97 9.28
C ASP A 13 -20.10 21.36 9.53
N ALA A 14 -19.70 21.49 10.79
CA ALA A 14 -18.32 21.80 11.16
C ALA A 14 -17.36 20.66 10.76
N GLU A 15 -17.72 19.40 11.06
CA GLU A 15 -16.93 18.23 10.68
C GLU A 15 -16.85 18.06 9.16
N TRP A 16 -17.92 18.39 8.44
CA TRP A 16 -17.90 18.38 6.99
C TRP A 16 -16.89 19.39 6.41
N ILE A 17 -16.91 20.64 6.91
CA ILE A 17 -15.97 21.67 6.49
C ILE A 17 -14.53 21.23 6.79
N GLU A 18 -14.31 20.65 7.96
CA GLU A 18 -13.01 20.12 8.35
C GLU A 18 -12.54 19.00 7.43
N TYR A 19 -13.42 18.04 7.10
CA TYR A 19 -13.14 16.98 6.15
C TYR A 19 -12.73 17.53 4.78
N CYS A 20 -13.46 18.51 4.25
CA CYS A 20 -13.10 19.19 3.01
C CYS A 20 -11.71 19.84 3.10
N ASN A 21 -11.39 20.47 4.23
CA ASN A 21 -10.09 21.10 4.46
C ASN A 21 -8.94 20.10 4.63
N MET A 22 -9.19 18.91 5.19
CA MET A 22 -8.19 17.84 5.30
C MET A 22 -7.68 17.41 3.93
N SER A 23 -8.55 17.36 2.92
CA SER A 23 -8.12 17.01 1.56
C SER A 23 -7.17 18.04 0.92
N GLN A 24 -7.10 19.28 1.43
CA GLN A 24 -6.34 20.35 0.80
C GLN A 24 -4.87 20.32 1.20
N ILE A 25 -4.00 20.24 0.21
CA ILE A 25 -2.55 20.49 0.35
C ILE A 25 -2.28 21.99 0.33
N ARG A 26 -1.53 22.47 1.32
CA ARG A 26 -1.15 23.88 1.44
C ARG A 26 -0.03 24.24 0.46
N ASN A 27 0.12 25.53 0.18
CA ASN A 27 1.27 26.00 -0.59
C ASN A 27 2.56 25.67 0.19
N ASN A 28 3.55 25.14 -0.51
CA ASN A 28 4.84 24.67 0.03
C ASN A 28 4.78 23.43 0.94
N GLU A 29 3.64 22.74 1.02
CA GLU A 29 3.51 21.49 1.75
C GLU A 29 3.76 20.29 0.84
N THR A 30 4.67 19.41 1.24
CA THR A 30 4.87 18.12 0.57
C THR A 30 3.75 17.15 0.91
N PRO A 31 3.48 16.13 0.09
CA PRO A 31 2.47 15.10 0.40
C PRO A 31 2.67 14.40 1.75
N SER A 32 3.93 14.22 2.17
CA SER A 32 4.28 13.60 3.45
C SER A 32 3.95 14.52 4.63
N GLU A 33 4.23 15.82 4.51
CA GLU A 33 3.87 16.82 5.52
C GLU A 33 2.35 16.99 5.61
N TRP A 34 1.66 17.00 4.46
CA TRP A 34 0.20 16.99 4.40
C TRP A 34 -0.39 15.81 5.16
N MET A 35 0.05 14.59 4.86
CA MET A 35 -0.42 13.39 5.54
C MET A 35 -0.20 13.49 7.04
N LYS A 36 0.98 13.91 7.49
CA LYS A 36 1.28 14.10 8.92
C LYS A 36 0.35 15.12 9.57
N ARG A 37 0.13 16.27 8.93
CA ARG A 37 -0.73 17.34 9.45
C ARG A 37 -2.16 16.88 9.68
N ILE A 38 -2.71 16.07 8.77
CA ILE A 38 -4.10 15.64 8.87
C ILE A 38 -4.26 14.31 9.62
N TRP A 39 -3.15 13.64 9.99
CA TRP A 39 -3.17 12.25 10.41
C TRP A 39 -4.06 11.98 11.63
N GLU A 40 -3.85 12.75 12.70
CA GLU A 40 -4.61 12.60 13.95
C GLU A 40 -6.11 12.80 13.71
N ARG A 41 -6.46 13.81 12.89
CA ARG A 41 -7.86 14.08 12.57
C ARG A 41 -8.46 13.02 11.66
N LEU A 42 -7.68 12.51 10.70
CA LEU A 42 -8.08 11.41 9.84
C LEU A 42 -8.37 10.14 10.65
N ILE A 43 -7.60 9.87 11.71
CA ILE A 43 -7.85 8.78 12.64
C ILE A 43 -9.16 9.01 13.40
N TYR A 44 -9.38 10.20 13.95
CA TYR A 44 -10.64 10.53 14.63
C TYR A 44 -11.86 10.27 13.74
N PHE A 45 -11.83 10.72 12.48
CA PHE A 45 -12.93 10.49 11.53
C PHE A 45 -13.15 8.99 11.26
N ARG A 46 -12.06 8.21 11.24
CA ARG A 46 -12.11 6.76 11.03
C ARG A 46 -12.75 6.03 12.21
N GLU A 47 -12.32 6.36 13.42
CA GLU A 47 -12.75 5.68 14.65
C GLU A 47 -14.22 6.00 14.99
N ASN A 48 -14.70 7.17 14.58
CA ASN A 48 -16.08 7.61 14.81
C ASN A 48 -17.01 7.38 13.60
N ASN A 49 -16.56 6.67 12.56
CA ASN A 49 -17.32 6.40 11.33
C ASN A 49 -17.90 7.67 10.65
N LEU A 50 -17.15 8.77 10.69
CA LEU A 50 -17.58 10.08 10.17
C LEU A 50 -17.25 10.29 8.69
N PHE A 51 -16.67 9.31 8.02
CA PHE A 51 -16.32 9.49 6.61
C PHE A 51 -17.56 9.47 5.70
N PRO A 52 -17.59 10.31 4.64
CA PRO A 52 -18.58 10.19 3.58
C PRO A 52 -18.56 8.80 2.96
N SER A 53 -19.74 8.24 2.65
CA SER A 53 -19.87 6.88 2.10
C SER A 53 -18.98 6.62 0.87
N GLU A 54 -18.74 7.65 0.07
CA GLU A 54 -17.87 7.61 -1.12
C GLU A 54 -16.37 7.63 -0.78
N SER A 55 -16.02 8.19 0.37
CA SER A 55 -14.64 8.47 0.82
C SER A 55 -14.09 7.46 1.81
N ASN A 56 -14.84 6.42 2.17
CA ASN A 56 -14.42 5.44 3.18
C ASN A 56 -13.16 4.66 2.80
N LYS A 57 -12.66 4.72 1.55
CA LYS A 57 -11.62 3.82 1.03
C LYS A 57 -10.23 4.46 0.97
N TYR A 58 -10.19 5.76 0.68
CA TYR A 58 -8.98 6.54 0.53
C TYR A 58 -9.34 8.03 0.53
N LEU A 59 -8.38 8.89 0.88
CA LEU A 59 -8.53 10.34 0.79
C LEU A 59 -7.65 10.87 -0.35
N GLU A 60 -8.26 11.49 -1.36
CA GLU A 60 -7.52 12.18 -2.43
C GLU A 60 -7.04 13.54 -1.97
N ALA A 61 -5.77 13.81 -2.25
CA ALA A 61 -5.19 15.11 -2.05
C ALA A 61 -5.64 16.06 -3.15
N ARG A 62 -6.07 17.25 -2.74
CA ARG A 62 -6.60 18.31 -3.60
C ARG A 62 -5.80 19.58 -3.43
N LYS A 63 -5.79 20.39 -4.48
CA LYS A 63 -5.23 21.73 -4.47
C LYS A 63 -6.30 22.71 -4.90
N ILE A 64 -6.52 23.74 -4.08
CA ILE A 64 -7.43 24.83 -4.42
C ILE A 64 -6.78 25.66 -5.53
N ILE A 65 -7.48 25.76 -6.65
CA ILE A 65 -7.16 26.65 -7.76
C ILE A 65 -8.18 27.78 -7.73
N ARG A 66 -7.70 29.00 -7.59
CA ARG A 66 -8.51 30.22 -7.68
C ARG A 66 -8.54 30.68 -9.13
N LEU A 67 -9.73 30.81 -9.70
CA LEU A 67 -9.91 31.34 -11.04
C LEU A 67 -10.23 32.84 -10.95
N PRO A 68 -9.68 33.68 -11.85
CA PRO A 68 -10.08 35.08 -11.90
C PRO A 68 -11.58 35.16 -12.23
N ASN A 69 -12.37 35.74 -11.33
CA ASN A 69 -13.81 36.06 -11.50
C ASN A 69 -14.82 34.89 -11.50
N SER A 70 -14.41 33.64 -11.29
CA SER A 70 -15.32 32.47 -11.33
C SER A 70 -15.25 31.54 -10.10
N GLY A 71 -14.63 32.02 -9.02
CA GLY A 71 -14.53 31.32 -7.74
C GLY A 71 -13.29 30.41 -7.63
N SER A 72 -13.39 29.38 -6.79
CA SER A 72 -12.30 28.43 -6.56
C SER A 72 -12.79 26.99 -6.71
N TYR A 73 -11.97 26.13 -7.29
CA TYR A 73 -12.23 24.69 -7.34
C TYR A 73 -11.03 23.92 -6.79
N ALA A 74 -11.29 22.76 -6.18
CA ALA A 74 -10.25 21.91 -5.59
C ALA A 74 -9.95 20.73 -6.51
N SER A 75 -8.90 20.86 -7.33
CA SER A 75 -8.48 19.81 -8.26
C SER A 75 -7.72 18.71 -7.53
N GLU A 76 -8.02 17.45 -7.83
CA GLU A 76 -7.22 16.31 -7.36
C GLU A 76 -5.85 16.32 -8.03
N ILE A 77 -4.79 16.12 -7.25
CA ILE A 77 -3.41 16.27 -7.75
C ILE A 77 -2.70 14.95 -8.04
N GLY A 78 -3.44 13.83 -8.06
CA GLY A 78 -2.90 12.52 -8.36
C GLY A 78 -2.17 11.84 -7.19
N ILE A 79 -2.53 12.21 -5.96
CA ILE A 79 -2.02 11.63 -4.72
C ILE A 79 -3.20 11.28 -3.84
N ALA A 80 -3.15 10.13 -3.17
CA ALA A 80 -4.16 9.72 -2.20
C ALA A 80 -3.53 9.02 -0.99
N ILE A 81 -4.22 9.04 0.15
CA ILE A 81 -3.91 8.18 1.29
C ILE A 81 -4.79 6.95 1.19
N CYS A 82 -4.19 5.77 1.02
CA CYS A 82 -4.91 4.51 1.05
C CYS A 82 -5.22 4.14 2.49
N PHE A 83 -6.50 4.09 2.87
CA PHE A 83 -6.84 3.76 4.25
C PHE A 83 -6.61 2.28 4.59
N SER A 84 -6.52 1.39 3.59
CA SER A 84 -6.22 -0.03 3.82
C SER A 84 -4.85 -0.24 4.44
N CYS A 85 -3.85 0.51 3.99
CA CYS A 85 -2.45 0.33 4.37
C CYS A 85 -1.81 1.56 4.99
N ASP A 86 -2.56 2.67 5.10
CA ASP A 86 -2.11 3.93 5.68
C ASP A 86 -0.88 4.51 4.95
N GLN A 87 -0.80 4.31 3.64
CA GLN A 87 0.30 4.80 2.79
C GLN A 87 -0.17 5.87 1.81
N LEU A 88 0.74 6.80 1.51
CA LEU A 88 0.63 7.68 0.35
C LEU A 88 0.77 6.87 -0.95
N VAL A 89 -0.17 7.11 -1.86
CA VAL A 89 -0.26 6.44 -3.15
C VAL A 89 -0.28 7.50 -4.23
N TYR A 90 0.65 7.38 -5.18
CA TYR A 90 0.57 8.15 -6.42
C TYR A 90 -0.48 7.52 -7.34
N THR A 91 -1.58 8.23 -7.56
CA THR A 91 -2.69 7.78 -8.41
C THR A 91 -2.57 8.29 -9.85
N GLY A 92 -1.62 9.20 -10.11
CA GLY A 92 -1.37 9.77 -11.44
C GLY A 92 -2.07 11.11 -11.65
N GLN A 93 -1.45 12.02 -12.40
CA GLN A 93 -2.05 13.31 -12.74
C GLN A 93 -3.26 13.14 -13.66
N ARG A 94 -4.32 13.93 -13.40
CA ARG A 94 -5.53 13.96 -14.21
C ARG A 94 -5.22 14.50 -15.61
N LYS A 95 -5.14 13.63 -16.62
CA LYS A 95 -5.17 14.05 -18.03
C LYS A 95 -6.64 14.31 -18.40
N LYS A 96 -6.93 15.57 -18.79
CA LYS A 96 -8.21 16.17 -19.20
C LYS A 96 -9.48 15.28 -19.25
N ASN A 97 -10.52 15.75 -18.55
CA ASN A 97 -11.95 15.62 -18.86
C ASN A 97 -12.57 14.22 -19.05
N ILE A 98 -12.10 13.20 -18.33
CA ILE A 98 -12.87 11.96 -18.20
C ILE A 98 -12.98 11.65 -16.72
N GLY A 99 -14.21 11.68 -16.20
CA GLY A 99 -14.55 11.62 -14.77
C GLY A 99 -14.21 10.32 -14.04
N ASN A 100 -13.37 9.45 -14.63
CA ASN A 100 -13.21 8.07 -14.21
C ASN A 100 -11.74 7.57 -14.20
N TYR A 101 -10.71 8.42 -14.10
CA TYR A 101 -9.31 7.94 -14.12
C TYR A 101 -8.67 7.76 -12.73
N ASN A 102 -9.21 8.36 -11.67
CA ASN A 102 -8.57 8.31 -10.35
C ASN A 102 -8.64 6.93 -9.69
N HIS A 103 -9.71 6.16 -9.97
CA HIS A 103 -9.85 4.80 -9.45
C HIS A 103 -8.76 3.86 -10.00
N ILE A 104 -8.22 4.10 -11.20
CA ILE A 104 -7.20 3.22 -11.80
C ILE A 104 -5.91 3.23 -10.98
N GLY A 105 -5.48 4.41 -10.51
CA GLY A 105 -4.26 4.54 -9.72
C GLY A 105 -4.36 3.80 -8.38
N ILE A 106 -5.45 4.02 -7.65
CA ILE A 106 -5.68 3.38 -6.36
C ILE A 106 -5.98 1.87 -6.51
N GLU A 107 -6.68 1.45 -7.57
CA GLU A 107 -6.92 0.03 -7.86
C GLU A 107 -5.64 -0.71 -8.23
N ARG A 108 -4.73 -0.09 -8.99
CA ARG A 108 -3.39 -0.65 -9.23
C ARG A 108 -2.63 -0.81 -7.92
N HIS A 109 -2.70 0.17 -7.03
CA HIS A 109 -2.11 0.05 -5.70
C HIS A 109 -2.71 -1.13 -4.92
N TRP A 110 -4.04 -1.26 -4.87
CA TRP A 110 -4.69 -2.41 -4.22
C TRP A 110 -4.28 -3.74 -4.83
N LYS A 111 -4.24 -3.85 -6.15
CA LYS A 111 -3.86 -5.05 -6.90
C LYS A 111 -2.41 -5.49 -6.65
N PHE A 112 -1.49 -4.55 -6.49
CA PHE A 112 -0.06 -4.87 -6.56
C PHE A 112 0.78 -4.55 -5.33
N SER A 113 0.40 -3.53 -4.55
CA SER A 113 1.27 -2.90 -3.56
C SER A 113 0.66 -2.78 -2.18
N CYS A 114 -0.67 -2.74 -2.08
CA CYS A 114 -1.37 -2.57 -0.81
C CYS A 114 -1.01 -3.69 0.17
N THR A 115 -0.57 -3.31 1.37
CA THR A 115 -0.17 -4.22 2.44
C THR A 115 -1.33 -4.62 3.33
N GLY A 116 -2.33 -3.76 3.50
CA GLY A 116 -3.50 -4.04 4.34
C GLY A 116 -4.71 -4.55 3.58
N ASN A 117 -5.63 -5.16 4.33
CA ASN A 117 -6.84 -5.85 3.87
C ASN A 117 -8.14 -5.17 4.35
N LYS A 118 -8.06 -4.04 5.07
CA LYS A 118 -9.15 -3.47 5.88
C LYS A 118 -10.42 -3.09 5.09
N TYR A 119 -10.29 -2.81 3.78
CA TYR A 119 -11.42 -2.42 2.93
C TYR A 119 -11.91 -3.50 1.95
N CYS A 120 -11.39 -4.72 2.09
CA CYS A 120 -12.10 -5.90 1.64
C CYS A 120 -13.12 -6.27 2.74
N SER A 121 -14.11 -5.39 2.96
CA SER A 121 -15.13 -5.52 4.01
C SER A 121 -16.15 -6.63 3.71
N VAL A 122 -15.80 -7.56 2.83
CA VAL A 122 -16.65 -8.64 2.34
C VAL A 122 -15.97 -9.94 2.69
N SER A 123 -16.63 -10.72 3.53
CA SER A 123 -16.18 -12.08 3.83
C SER A 123 -16.25 -12.96 2.59
N TYR A 124 -15.54 -14.09 2.58
CA TYR A 124 -15.66 -15.04 1.47
C TYR A 124 -17.12 -15.51 1.28
N ASP A 125 -17.85 -15.73 2.37
CA ASP A 125 -19.26 -16.12 2.32
C ASP A 125 -20.15 -15.00 1.77
N GLU A 126 -19.89 -13.76 2.16
CA GLU A 126 -20.61 -12.60 1.63
C GLU A 126 -20.30 -12.37 0.14
N TYR A 127 -19.05 -12.61 -0.28
CA TYR A 127 -18.66 -12.62 -1.68
C TYR A 127 -19.42 -13.69 -2.46
N LEU A 128 -19.46 -14.92 -1.97
CA LEU A 128 -20.21 -16.01 -2.59
C LEU A 128 -21.71 -15.71 -2.66
N LEU A 129 -22.28 -15.13 -1.61
CA LEU A 129 -23.69 -14.71 -1.58
C LEU A 129 -23.97 -13.60 -2.61
N LYS A 130 -23.07 -12.62 -2.74
CA LYS A 130 -23.20 -11.52 -3.73
C LYS A 130 -23.08 -12.03 -5.18
N VAL A 131 -22.15 -12.96 -5.44
CA VAL A 131 -22.02 -13.62 -6.74
C VAL A 131 -23.25 -14.47 -7.06
N LYS A 132 -23.75 -15.26 -6.10
CA LYS A 132 -24.95 -16.09 -6.26
C LYS A 132 -26.24 -15.29 -6.39
N LYS A 133 -26.38 -14.14 -5.70
CA LYS A 133 -27.56 -13.25 -5.80
C LYS A 133 -27.57 -12.38 -7.05
N LYS A 134 -26.41 -12.18 -7.72
CA LYS A 134 -26.31 -11.47 -9.01
C LYS A 134 -27.17 -12.12 -10.11
N SER A 135 -27.57 -13.39 -9.94
CA SER A 135 -28.50 -14.08 -10.85
C SER A 135 -29.99 -13.91 -10.49
N ILE A 136 -30.34 -13.36 -9.32
CA ILE A 136 -31.72 -13.31 -8.80
C ILE A 136 -32.24 -11.87 -8.63
N LEU A 137 -31.37 -10.89 -8.33
CA LEU A 137 -31.74 -9.49 -8.13
C LEU A 137 -31.07 -8.60 -9.17
N GLY A 138 -31.84 -7.64 -9.69
CA GLY A 138 -31.43 -6.70 -10.72
C GLY A 138 -30.12 -5.95 -10.41
N TYR A 139 -29.55 -5.40 -11.47
CA TYR A 139 -28.23 -4.77 -11.49
C TYR A 139 -28.03 -3.71 -10.39
N ASN A 140 -27.03 -3.90 -9.53
CA ASN A 140 -26.64 -2.95 -8.46
C ASN A 140 -25.14 -2.61 -8.57
N TYR A 141 -24.83 -1.36 -8.90
CA TYR A 141 -23.46 -0.84 -9.08
C TYR A 141 -22.58 -1.01 -7.83
N ASP A 142 -23.13 -0.85 -6.62
CA ASP A 142 -22.34 -0.95 -5.37
C ASP A 142 -21.86 -2.39 -5.12
N ASN A 143 -22.66 -3.38 -5.52
CA ASN A 143 -22.29 -4.78 -5.43
C ASN A 143 -21.16 -5.12 -6.41
N GLU A 144 -21.23 -4.64 -7.65
CA GLU A 144 -20.19 -4.88 -8.65
C GLU A 144 -18.85 -4.27 -8.25
N TYR A 145 -18.86 -3.02 -7.77
CA TYR A 145 -17.64 -2.37 -7.29
C TYR A 145 -17.05 -3.07 -6.06
N THR A 146 -17.89 -3.66 -5.24
CA THR A 146 -17.46 -4.44 -4.07
C THR A 146 -16.86 -5.79 -4.46
N LEU A 147 -17.45 -6.48 -5.44
CA LEU A 147 -16.91 -7.72 -6.00
C LEU A 147 -15.55 -7.48 -6.68
N HIS A 148 -15.45 -6.46 -7.53
CA HIS A 148 -14.20 -6.07 -8.20
C HIS A 148 -13.06 -5.84 -7.20
N ARG A 149 -13.31 -5.15 -6.09
CA ARG A 149 -12.31 -4.95 -5.03
C ARG A 149 -11.87 -6.25 -4.38
N TYR A 150 -12.79 -7.18 -4.12
CA TYR A 150 -12.46 -8.50 -3.59
C TYR A 150 -11.54 -9.26 -4.55
N GLU A 151 -11.80 -9.18 -5.86
CA GLU A 151 -10.93 -9.77 -6.89
C GLU A 151 -9.53 -9.15 -6.90
N LEU A 152 -9.41 -7.82 -6.82
CA LEU A 152 -8.12 -7.15 -6.74
C LEU A 152 -7.32 -7.58 -5.50
N TRP A 153 -7.98 -7.72 -4.36
CA TRP A 153 -7.37 -8.23 -3.14
C TRP A 153 -6.88 -9.67 -3.29
N MET A 154 -7.69 -10.57 -3.86
CA MET A 154 -7.27 -11.95 -4.13
C MET A 154 -6.05 -12.02 -5.06
N GLN A 155 -6.02 -11.20 -6.11
CA GLN A 155 -4.88 -11.12 -7.02
C GLN A 155 -3.60 -10.70 -6.30
N ASN A 156 -3.68 -9.69 -5.41
CA ASN A 156 -2.56 -9.26 -4.56
C ASN A 156 -2.08 -10.41 -3.64
N ALA A 157 -3.01 -11.07 -2.95
CA ALA A 157 -2.72 -12.17 -2.04
C ALA A 157 -2.02 -13.33 -2.76
N ILE A 158 -2.54 -13.78 -3.90
CA ILE A 158 -1.92 -14.82 -4.72
C ILE A 158 -0.49 -14.44 -5.12
N LYS A 159 -0.28 -13.18 -5.54
CA LYS A 159 1.05 -12.68 -5.91
C LYS A 159 2.02 -12.69 -4.73
N LYS A 160 1.59 -12.24 -3.54
CA LYS A 160 2.40 -12.29 -2.31
C LYS A 160 2.78 -13.73 -1.95
N THR A 161 1.84 -14.66 -2.02
CA THR A 161 2.09 -16.10 -1.77
C THR A 161 3.09 -16.67 -2.78
N LYS A 162 2.97 -16.35 -4.06
CA LYS A 162 3.95 -16.75 -5.09
C LYS A 162 5.35 -16.21 -4.80
N ARG A 163 5.47 -14.93 -4.40
CA ARG A 163 6.74 -14.31 -4.02
C ARG A 163 7.33 -14.97 -2.77
N ALA A 164 6.53 -15.20 -1.74
CA ALA A 164 6.94 -15.88 -0.52
C ALA A 164 7.46 -17.31 -0.82
N ARG A 165 6.76 -18.08 -1.66
CA ARG A 165 7.23 -19.40 -2.11
C ARG A 165 8.56 -19.32 -2.85
N LYS A 166 8.74 -18.34 -3.75
CA LYS A 166 10.01 -18.14 -4.47
C LYS A 166 11.15 -17.82 -3.50
N ILE A 167 10.92 -16.95 -2.53
CA ILE A 167 11.89 -16.61 -1.48
C ILE A 167 12.20 -17.85 -0.63
N GLY A 168 11.19 -18.60 -0.20
CA GLY A 168 11.37 -19.84 0.56
C GLY A 168 12.21 -20.89 -0.18
N LYS A 169 12.04 -21.02 -1.51
CA LYS A 169 12.91 -21.88 -2.34
C LYS A 169 14.37 -21.39 -2.33
N LYS A 170 14.60 -20.08 -2.43
CA LYS A 170 15.95 -19.50 -2.35
C LYS A 170 16.60 -19.76 -1.00
N ILE A 171 15.86 -19.51 0.09
CA ILE A 171 16.34 -19.76 1.45
C ILE A 171 16.70 -21.24 1.63
N ARG A 172 15.83 -22.15 1.20
CA ARG A 172 16.09 -23.59 1.25
C ARG A 172 17.35 -23.98 0.47
N ALA A 173 17.55 -23.42 -0.73
CA ALA A 173 18.75 -23.66 -1.52
C ALA A 173 20.02 -23.16 -0.80
N CYS A 174 19.98 -21.97 -0.21
CA CYS A 174 21.08 -21.44 0.59
C CYS A 174 21.41 -22.34 1.79
N ILE A 175 20.40 -22.82 2.51
CA ILE A 175 20.58 -23.74 3.65
C ILE A 175 21.23 -25.05 3.17
N ILE A 176 20.75 -25.66 2.08
CA ILE A 176 21.32 -26.89 1.54
C ILE A 176 22.79 -26.69 1.15
N ILE A 177 23.12 -25.58 0.48
CA ILE A 177 24.49 -25.27 0.09
C ILE A 177 25.37 -25.08 1.33
N GLN A 178 24.89 -24.36 2.35
CA GLN A 178 25.61 -24.17 3.60
C GLN A 178 25.88 -25.50 4.31
N CYS A 179 24.87 -26.37 4.43
CA CYS A 179 25.04 -27.70 5.03
C CYS A 179 26.05 -28.54 4.25
N LYS A 180 25.94 -28.61 2.92
CA LYS A 180 26.89 -29.35 2.08
C LYS A 180 28.30 -28.79 2.14
N PHE A 181 28.44 -27.47 2.23
CA PHE A 181 29.74 -26.83 2.41
C PHE A 181 30.36 -27.22 3.75
N ILE A 182 29.60 -27.19 4.85
CA ILE A 182 30.06 -27.64 6.17
C ILE A 182 30.44 -29.13 6.13
N GLU A 183 29.60 -29.99 5.56
CA GLU A 183 29.90 -31.41 5.40
C GLU A 183 31.21 -31.62 4.63
N TYR A 184 31.36 -31.01 3.46
CA TYR A 184 32.60 -31.06 2.67
C TYR A 184 33.82 -30.56 3.45
N TYR A 185 33.64 -29.47 4.21
CA TYR A 185 34.71 -28.83 4.96
C TYR A 185 35.21 -29.67 6.14
N TYR A 186 34.34 -30.45 6.78
CA TYR A 186 34.67 -31.30 7.93
C TYR A 186 34.76 -32.80 7.60
N HIS A 187 34.58 -33.19 6.32
CA HIS A 187 34.77 -34.57 5.88
C HIS A 187 36.26 -34.97 5.99
N PRO A 188 36.60 -36.21 6.41
CA PRO A 188 37.99 -36.67 6.54
C PRO A 188 38.78 -36.64 5.21
N ASP A 189 38.11 -36.78 4.07
CA ASP A 189 38.67 -36.58 2.71
C ASP A 189 38.47 -35.15 2.14
N GLY A 190 37.88 -34.24 2.91
CA GLY A 190 37.79 -32.80 2.61
C GLY A 190 39.12 -32.08 2.85
N LEU A 191 39.13 -30.74 2.81
CA LEU A 191 40.32 -29.95 3.16
C LEU A 191 40.82 -30.38 4.55
N ARG A 192 42.03 -30.93 4.63
CA ARG A 192 42.57 -31.38 5.92
C ARG A 192 42.70 -30.15 6.83
N ALA A 193 42.50 -30.33 8.14
CA ALA A 193 42.62 -29.24 9.13
C ALA A 193 43.93 -28.43 8.99
N LEU A 194 44.99 -29.05 8.49
CA LEU A 194 46.28 -28.41 8.20
C LEU A 194 46.23 -27.45 6.99
N GLU A 195 45.65 -27.88 5.87
CA GLU A 195 45.46 -27.06 4.67
C GLU A 195 44.51 -25.89 4.97
N LEU A 196 43.56 -26.13 5.86
CA LEU A 196 42.64 -25.12 6.36
C LEU A 196 43.33 -24.06 7.21
N ALA A 197 44.18 -24.47 8.15
CA ALA A 197 44.97 -23.55 8.95
C ALA A 197 45.88 -22.69 8.05
N GLN A 198 46.45 -23.27 6.99
CA GLN A 198 47.24 -22.54 6.00
C GLN A 198 46.39 -21.54 5.20
N HIS A 199 45.19 -21.92 4.77
CA HIS A 199 44.28 -21.02 4.04
C HIS A 199 43.82 -19.83 4.91
N TYR A 200 43.48 -20.07 6.18
CA TYR A 200 43.15 -18.98 7.11
C TYR A 200 44.34 -18.07 7.40
N LYS A 201 45.55 -18.63 7.53
CA LYS A 201 46.77 -17.84 7.74
C LYS A 201 47.04 -16.93 6.53
N LEU A 202 46.88 -17.44 5.31
CA LEU A 202 46.98 -16.68 4.07
C LEU A 202 45.90 -15.58 3.98
N LEU A 203 44.64 -15.90 4.24
CA LEU A 203 43.55 -14.92 4.24
C LEU A 203 43.75 -13.82 5.29
N TRP A 204 44.29 -14.17 6.46
CA TRP A 204 44.60 -13.21 7.51
C TRP A 204 45.73 -12.27 7.09
N VAL A 205 46.82 -12.80 6.50
CA VAL A 205 47.92 -11.98 5.96
C VAL A 205 47.44 -11.03 4.87
N ILE A 206 46.63 -11.50 3.91
CA ILE A 206 46.06 -10.66 2.86
C ILE A 206 45.20 -9.54 3.46
N ARG A 207 44.42 -9.85 4.50
CA ARG A 207 43.56 -8.86 5.16
C ARG A 207 44.35 -7.77 5.88
N GLU A 208 45.46 -8.13 6.53
CA GLU A 208 46.38 -7.18 7.14
C GLU A 208 47.09 -6.30 6.09
N GLU A 209 47.54 -6.89 4.97
CA GLU A 209 48.12 -6.13 3.85
C GLU A 209 47.12 -5.12 3.25
N MET A 210 45.87 -5.53 3.03
CA MET A 210 44.81 -4.63 2.58
C MET A 210 44.53 -3.52 3.60
N HIS A 211 44.63 -3.81 4.90
CA HIS A 211 44.51 -2.80 5.95
C HIS A 211 45.66 -1.80 5.94
N GLN A 212 46.89 -2.22 5.65
CA GLN A 212 48.03 -1.32 5.54
C GLN A 212 47.94 -0.42 4.30
N ILE A 213 47.52 -0.95 3.15
CA ILE A 213 47.33 -0.17 1.93
C ILE A 213 46.25 0.91 2.09
N ASN A 214 45.18 0.62 2.83
CA ASN A 214 44.09 1.57 3.06
C ASN A 214 44.39 2.65 4.11
N ASN A 215 45.52 2.54 4.83
CA ASN A 215 45.94 3.47 5.89
C ASN A 215 47.15 4.33 5.48
N VAL A 216 47.53 4.34 4.19
CA VAL A 216 48.50 5.25 3.53
C VAL A 216 47.73 6.23 2.66
#